data_AF-A0A9E3FRD1-F1
#
_entry.id   AF-A0A9E3FRD1-F1
#
_cell.length_a   1.000
_cell.length_b   1.000
_cell.length_c   1.000
_cell.angle_alpha   90.00
_cell.angle_beta   90.00
_cell.angle_gamma   90.00
#
_symmetry.space_group_name_H-M   'P 1'
#
loop_
_entity.id
_entity.type
_entity.pdbx_description
1 polymer ?
#
loop_
_entity_poly.entity_id
_entity_poly.type
_entity_poly.pdbx_seq_one_letter_code
_entity_poly.pdbx_strand_id
1 'polypeptide(L)'
;MPYCRNRWLVLWGVPCLFFLGGCGATTDCDSVETRNAVLQTISDDHNNALVNYAAKNSTVSQTEKPTNLESIKPEYLLGEKIVTTSTSKDKRTVTCSSAISVTVGDTKASKEVNFTVQRSSDGKLSVSVMPFKF
;
A
#
# COMPACT_ATOMS: atom_id res chain seq x y z
N MET A 1 7.33 7.20 26.22
CA MET A 1 6.46 7.72 27.28
C MET A 1 6.95 9.10 27.69
N PRO A 2 6.14 10.16 27.60
CA PRO A 2 6.40 11.35 28.41
C PRO A 2 5.25 11.62 29.38
N TYR A 3 5.65 11.76 30.64
CA TYR A 3 4.86 12.23 31.76
C TYR A 3 4.48 13.71 31.57
N CYS A 4 3.19 14.05 31.67
CA CYS A 4 2.73 15.41 31.91
C CYS A 4 2.34 15.53 33.39
N ARG A 5 3.23 16.11 34.20
CA ARG A 5 2.92 16.54 35.57
C ARG A 5 2.47 17.99 35.51
N ASN A 6 1.20 18.26 35.80
CA ASN A 6 0.74 19.63 36.03
C ASN A 6 -0.11 19.73 37.30
N ARG A 7 0.38 20.54 38.23
CA ARG A 7 -0.28 21.02 39.44
C ARG A 7 -0.68 22.45 39.14
N TRP A 8 -1.96 22.76 38.97
CA TRP A 8 -2.61 23.91 39.62
C TRP A 8 -4.11 24.08 39.27
N LEU A 9 -4.83 24.48 40.32
CA LEU A 9 -5.97 25.42 40.39
C LEU A 9 -7.23 25.18 39.55
N VAL A 10 -8.25 24.77 40.32
CA VAL A 10 -9.67 25.13 40.24
C VAL A 10 -9.88 26.53 39.64
N LEU A 11 -10.62 26.63 38.52
CA LEU A 11 -11.50 27.76 38.25
C LEU A 11 -12.60 27.39 37.23
N TRP A 12 -13.84 27.49 37.71
CA TRP A 12 -15.13 27.76 37.07
C TRP A 12 -15.22 27.94 35.53
N GLY A 13 -16.07 27.11 34.90
CA GLY A 13 -17.04 27.47 33.86
C GLY A 13 -16.59 28.23 32.61
N VAL A 14 -16.07 27.52 31.61
CA VAL A 14 -15.97 27.98 30.20
C VAL A 14 -16.55 26.87 29.31
N PRO A 15 -17.44 27.16 28.34
CA PRO A 15 -17.96 26.13 27.45
C PRO A 15 -16.79 25.57 26.64
N CYS A 16 -16.65 24.24 26.65
CA CYS A 16 -15.67 23.53 25.86
C CYS A 16 -15.85 23.83 24.37
N LEU A 17 -15.18 24.86 23.86
CA LEU A 17 -14.76 24.90 22.47
C LEU A 17 -13.65 23.85 22.37
N PHE A 18 -14.08 22.60 22.21
CA PHE A 18 -13.24 21.55 21.66
C PHE A 18 -12.82 22.01 20.28
N PHE A 19 -11.70 22.74 20.21
CA PHE A 19 -10.89 22.77 19.02
C PHE A 19 -10.53 21.31 18.76
N LEU A 20 -11.31 20.67 17.90
CA LEU A 20 -10.94 19.47 17.16
C LEU A 20 -9.72 19.87 16.33
N GLY A 21 -8.58 20.02 16.98
CA GLY A 21 -7.28 20.06 16.34
C GLY A 21 -7.13 18.71 15.68
N GLY A 22 -7.56 18.63 14.42
CA GLY A 22 -7.40 17.45 13.61
C GLY A 22 -5.94 17.05 13.70
N CYS A 23 -5.70 15.88 14.31
CA CYS A 23 -4.42 15.22 14.23
C CYS A 23 -4.12 15.11 12.74
N GLY A 24 -3.16 15.91 12.26
CA GLY A 24 -2.83 15.97 10.84
C GLY A 24 -2.51 14.58 10.37
N ALA A 25 -3.39 13.99 9.57
CA ALA A 25 -3.24 12.63 9.09
C ALA A 25 -1.98 12.59 8.21
N THR A 26 -0.88 12.09 8.75
CA THR A 26 0.37 11.94 8.02
C THR A 26 0.21 10.79 7.03
N THR A 27 0.59 11.01 5.77
CA THR A 27 0.62 9.94 4.76
C THR A 27 1.85 9.08 5.00
N ASP A 28 1.62 7.79 5.28
CA ASP A 28 2.68 6.83 5.56
C ASP A 28 2.69 5.71 4.51
N CYS A 29 3.87 5.40 3.99
CA CYS A 29 4.11 4.32 3.05
C CYS A 29 3.91 2.94 3.69
N ASP A 30 4.14 2.81 5.00
CA ASP A 30 4.18 1.51 5.69
C ASP A 30 2.96 1.21 6.56
N SER A 31 1.93 2.07 6.48
CA SER A 31 0.68 1.82 7.17
C SER A 31 -0.05 0.59 6.60
N VAL A 32 -0.78 -0.12 7.45
CA VAL A 32 -1.59 -1.30 7.04
C VAL A 32 -2.60 -0.92 5.96
N GLU A 33 -3.20 0.27 6.06
CA GLU A 33 -4.12 0.82 5.05
C GLU A 33 -3.43 0.96 3.69
N THR A 34 -2.23 1.55 3.67
CA THR A 34 -1.42 1.69 2.45
C THR A 34 -1.05 0.35 1.86
N ARG A 35 -0.55 -0.59 2.68
CA ARG A 35 -0.15 -1.93 2.22
C ARG A 35 -1.32 -2.66 1.56
N ASN A 36 -2.50 -2.62 2.18
CA ASN A 36 -3.71 -3.24 1.63
C ASN A 36 -4.17 -2.55 0.34
N ALA A 37 -4.17 -1.22 0.30
CA ALA A 37 -4.55 -0.47 -0.90
C ALA A 37 -3.59 -0.69 -2.08
N VAL A 38 -2.29 -0.83 -1.82
CA VAL A 38 -1.29 -1.21 -2.84
C VAL A 38 -1.57 -2.60 -3.38
N LEU A 39 -1.75 -3.59 -2.50
CA LEU A 39 -2.06 -4.97 -2.91
C LEU A 39 -3.35 -5.03 -3.72
N GLN A 40 -4.40 -4.34 -3.27
CA GLN A 40 -5.67 -4.26 -3.98
C GLN A 40 -5.49 -3.63 -5.38
N THR A 41 -4.79 -2.50 -5.47
CA THR A 41 -4.54 -1.82 -6.76
C THR A 41 -3.81 -2.73 -7.75
N ILE A 42 -2.90 -3.57 -7.26
CA ILE A 42 -2.10 -4.50 -8.08
C ILE A 42 -2.90 -5.75 -8.45
N SER A 43 -3.77 -6.24 -7.57
CA SER A 43 -4.65 -7.37 -7.84
C SER A 43 -5.78 -7.01 -8.81
N ASP A 44 -6.23 -5.76 -8.78
CA ASP A 44 -7.29 -5.26 -9.67
C ASP A 44 -6.78 -4.99 -11.11
N ASP A 45 -5.46 -4.98 -11.33
CA ASP A 45 -4.86 -4.87 -12.66
C ASP A 45 -4.94 -6.21 -13.42
N HIS A 46 -5.95 -6.35 -14.27
CA HIS A 46 -6.14 -7.52 -15.13
C HIS A 46 -4.99 -7.75 -16.13
N ASN A 47 -4.19 -6.73 -16.44
CA ASN A 47 -3.06 -6.81 -17.37
C ASN A 47 -1.71 -6.83 -16.65
N ASN A 48 -1.69 -7.30 -15.41
CA ASN A 48 -0.50 -7.32 -14.57
C ASN A 48 0.62 -8.16 -15.20
N ALA A 49 1.68 -7.49 -15.67
CA ALA A 49 2.80 -8.13 -16.36
C ALA A 49 3.59 -9.12 -15.46
N LEU A 50 3.58 -8.93 -14.14
CA LEU A 50 4.23 -9.85 -13.19
C LEU A 50 3.45 -11.17 -13.07
N VAL A 51 2.11 -11.10 -13.05
CA VAL A 51 1.22 -12.28 -13.11
C VAL A 51 1.43 -13.02 -14.42
N ASN A 52 1.38 -12.30 -15.55
CA ASN A 52 1.55 -12.90 -16.88
C ASN A 52 2.91 -13.59 -17.03
N TYR A 53 3.97 -13.00 -16.46
CA TYR A 53 5.28 -13.63 -16.42
C TYR A 53 5.28 -14.91 -15.58
N ALA A 54 4.73 -14.88 -14.36
CA ALA A 54 4.67 -16.04 -13.49
C ALA A 54 3.83 -17.18 -14.12
N ALA A 55 2.65 -16.85 -14.63
CA ALA A 55 1.76 -17.76 -15.34
C ALA A 55 2.45 -18.42 -16.53
N LYS A 56 3.15 -17.65 -17.38
CA LYS A 56 3.85 -18.19 -18.56
C LYS A 56 4.99 -19.14 -18.20
N ASN A 57 5.64 -18.93 -17.05
CA ASN A 57 6.77 -19.75 -16.62
C ASN A 57 6.36 -20.93 -15.70
N SER A 58 5.10 -21.01 -15.28
CA SER A 58 4.59 -22.12 -14.48
C SER A 58 4.54 -23.42 -15.26
N THR A 59 4.90 -24.53 -14.61
CA THR A 59 4.84 -25.87 -15.21
C THR A 59 3.40 -26.35 -15.42
N VAL A 60 2.45 -25.79 -14.66
CA VAL A 60 1.00 -26.04 -14.81
C VAL A 60 0.51 -25.56 -16.18
N SER A 61 1.00 -24.41 -16.63
CA SER A 61 0.72 -23.82 -17.94
C SER A 61 1.31 -24.57 -19.12
N GLN A 62 2.37 -25.37 -18.88
CA GLN A 62 3.09 -26.11 -19.91
C GLN A 62 2.53 -27.53 -20.10
N THR A 63 1.88 -28.07 -19.06
CA THR A 63 1.41 -29.46 -19.02
C THR A 63 -0.09 -29.57 -19.28
N GLU A 64 -0.88 -28.54 -18.94
CA GLU A 64 -2.32 -28.53 -19.16
C GLU A 64 -2.73 -27.57 -20.29
N LYS A 65 -3.66 -28.01 -21.14
CA LYS A 65 -4.33 -27.19 -22.17
C LYS A 65 -4.85 -25.87 -21.54
N PRO A 66 -4.88 -24.73 -22.25
CA PRO A 66 -4.92 -23.36 -21.66
C PRO A 66 -6.16 -22.98 -20.83
N THR A 67 -7.07 -23.92 -20.58
CA THR A 67 -8.40 -23.69 -20.00
C THR A 67 -8.38 -23.62 -18.46
N ASN A 68 -7.31 -24.03 -17.79
CA ASN A 68 -7.21 -24.01 -16.30
C ASN A 68 -6.24 -22.95 -15.75
N LEU A 69 -5.60 -22.17 -16.61
CA LEU A 69 -4.62 -21.16 -16.19
C LEU A 69 -5.30 -19.93 -15.55
N GLU A 70 -6.51 -19.59 -16.03
CA GLU A 70 -7.38 -18.57 -15.44
C GLU A 70 -7.94 -18.95 -14.05
N SER A 71 -7.94 -20.25 -13.68
CA SER A 71 -8.43 -20.71 -12.38
C SER A 71 -7.38 -20.70 -11.27
N ILE A 72 -6.10 -20.49 -11.61
CA ILE A 72 -5.04 -20.42 -10.60
C ILE A 72 -4.99 -18.99 -10.05
N LYS A 73 -5.64 -18.80 -8.90
CA LYS A 73 -5.68 -17.50 -8.21
C LYS A 73 -4.25 -17.03 -7.88
N PRO A 74 -3.82 -15.85 -8.34
CA PRO A 74 -2.50 -15.32 -8.00
C PRO A 74 -2.45 -14.93 -6.51
N GLU A 75 -1.33 -15.27 -5.86
CA GLU A 75 -1.05 -14.85 -4.49
C GLU A 75 -0.02 -13.71 -4.49
N TYR A 76 -0.39 -12.56 -3.94
CA TYR A 76 0.47 -11.38 -3.88
C TYR A 76 1.04 -11.21 -2.48
N LEU A 77 2.33 -10.91 -2.41
CA LEU A 77 3.03 -10.55 -1.17
C LEU A 77 3.83 -9.28 -1.39
N LEU A 78 3.53 -8.26 -0.58
CA LEU A 78 4.31 -7.03 -0.51
C LEU A 78 5.45 -7.21 0.49
N GLY A 79 6.64 -6.78 0.13
CA GLY A 79 7.83 -6.87 0.96
C GLY A 79 7.70 -6.02 2.22
N GLU A 80 8.23 -6.55 3.33
CA GLU A 80 8.20 -5.88 4.63
C GLU A 80 8.93 -4.53 4.63
N LYS A 81 9.98 -4.42 3.80
CA LYS A 81 10.76 -3.19 3.66
C LYS A 81 10.13 -2.29 2.60
N ILE A 82 9.48 -1.23 3.05
CA ILE A 82 8.99 -0.14 2.21
C ILE A 82 9.88 1.09 2.43
N VAL A 83 10.38 1.67 1.34
CA VAL A 83 11.26 2.84 1.37
C VAL A 83 10.51 4.04 0.82
N THR A 84 10.39 5.10 1.61
CA THR A 84 9.90 6.40 1.10
C THR A 84 10.99 7.04 0.25
N THR A 85 10.70 7.27 -1.03
CA THR A 85 11.64 7.88 -2.00
C THR A 85 11.45 9.38 -2.12
N SER A 86 10.22 9.87 -1.94
CA SER A 86 9.95 11.30 -1.94
C SER A 86 8.73 11.67 -1.10
N THR A 87 8.64 12.92 -0.68
CA THR A 87 7.51 13.47 0.05
C THR A 87 7.23 14.88 -0.46
N SER A 88 5.96 15.16 -0.75
CA SER A 88 5.53 16.50 -1.17
C SER A 88 5.67 17.51 -0.04
N LYS A 89 5.75 18.81 -0.39
CA LYS A 89 5.90 19.89 0.59
C LYS A 89 4.77 19.93 1.62
N ASP A 90 3.56 19.57 1.20
CA ASP A 90 2.37 19.50 2.05
C ASP A 90 2.22 18.17 2.82
N LYS A 91 3.17 17.23 2.65
CA LYS A 91 3.20 15.90 3.27
C LYS A 91 1.96 15.03 3.00
N ARG A 92 1.15 15.39 2.02
CA ARG A 92 -0.06 14.65 1.62
C ARG A 92 0.23 13.59 0.58
N THR A 93 1.29 13.76 -0.20
CA THR A 93 1.72 12.83 -1.24
C THR A 93 3.10 12.30 -0.91
N VAL A 94 3.24 10.98 -0.87
CA VAL A 94 4.51 10.29 -0.70
C VAL A 94 4.71 9.31 -1.83
N THR A 95 5.94 9.22 -2.33
CA THR A 95 6.34 8.16 -3.26
C THR A 95 7.13 7.13 -2.47
N CYS A 96 6.83 5.88 -2.72
CA CYS A 96 7.35 4.74 -2.00
C CYS A 96 7.84 3.67 -2.98
N SER A 97 8.79 2.87 -2.54
CA SER A 97 9.33 1.73 -3.27
C SER A 97 9.33 0.51 -2.35
N SER A 98 8.87 -0.63 -2.85
CA SER A 98 8.93 -1.90 -2.12
C SER A 98 9.15 -3.05 -3.09
N ALA A 99 9.62 -4.19 -2.59
CA ALA A 99 9.57 -5.42 -3.36
C ALA A 99 8.14 -5.97 -3.36
N ILE A 100 7.68 -6.53 -4.47
CA ILE A 100 6.46 -7.31 -4.53
C ILE A 100 6.76 -8.64 -5.20
N SER A 101 6.13 -9.69 -4.71
CA SER A 101 6.14 -11.00 -5.35
C SER A 101 4.74 -11.49 -5.64
N VAL A 102 4.58 -12.16 -6.77
CA VAL A 102 3.37 -12.91 -7.10
C VAL A 102 3.73 -14.38 -7.28
N THR A 103 2.88 -15.24 -6.75
CA THR A 103 2.94 -16.69 -6.98
C THR A 103 1.75 -17.10 -7.83
N VAL A 104 2.03 -17.81 -8.93
CA VAL A 104 1.03 -18.43 -9.80
C VAL A 104 1.43 -19.89 -9.98
N GLY A 105 0.63 -20.80 -9.44
CA GLY A 105 0.92 -22.23 -9.43
C GLY A 105 2.19 -22.51 -8.63
N ASP A 106 3.19 -23.08 -9.30
CA ASP A 106 4.51 -23.39 -8.74
C ASP A 106 5.57 -22.29 -8.97
N THR A 107 5.22 -21.22 -9.67
CA THR A 107 6.15 -20.16 -10.04
C THR A 107 5.95 -18.90 -9.23
N LYS A 108 7.06 -18.40 -8.66
CA LYS A 108 7.13 -17.11 -7.99
C LYS A 108 7.93 -16.12 -8.81
N ALA A 109 7.35 -14.96 -9.10
CA ALA A 109 8.03 -13.84 -9.73
C ALA A 109 8.10 -12.68 -8.74
N SER A 110 9.21 -11.94 -8.71
CA SER A 110 9.41 -10.80 -7.79
C SER A 110 10.03 -9.60 -8.51
N LYS A 111 9.60 -8.39 -8.14
CA LYS A 111 10.14 -7.15 -8.70
C LYS A 111 10.00 -5.98 -7.71
N GLU A 112 10.77 -4.94 -7.92
CA GLU A 112 10.53 -3.66 -7.25
C GLU A 112 9.30 -2.97 -7.85
N VAL A 113 8.44 -2.45 -6.98
CA VAL A 113 7.27 -1.66 -7.31
C VAL A 113 7.41 -0.26 -6.72
N ASN A 114 7.21 0.74 -7.58
CA ASN A 114 7.12 2.13 -7.19
C ASN A 114 5.66 2.53 -7.14
N PHE A 115 5.23 3.15 -6.04
CA PHE A 115 3.84 3.58 -5.88
C PHE A 115 3.77 4.94 -5.20
N THR A 116 2.73 5.68 -5.54
CA THR A 116 2.41 6.97 -4.94
C THR A 116 1.21 6.81 -4.04
N VAL A 117 1.32 7.32 -2.83
CA VAL A 117 0.25 7.37 -1.85
C VAL A 117 -0.12 8.83 -1.65
N GLN A 118 -1.39 9.15 -1.84
CA GLN A 118 -1.91 10.49 -1.67
C GLN A 118 -3.08 10.46 -0.68
N ARG A 119 -3.11 11.44 0.22
CA ARG A 119 -4.22 11.65 1.15
C ARG A 119 -4.91 12.97 0.84
N SER A 120 -6.19 12.92 0.50
CA SER A 120 -6.98 14.12 0.24
C SER A 120 -7.37 14.84 1.52
N SER A 121 -7.89 16.06 1.38
CA SER A 121 -8.29 16.91 2.52
C SER A 121 -9.43 16.35 3.36
N ASP A 122 -10.20 15.42 2.80
CA ASP A 122 -11.25 14.63 3.47
C ASP A 122 -10.69 13.41 4.22
N GLY A 123 -9.37 13.18 4.17
CA GLY A 123 -8.71 12.03 4.79
C GLY A 123 -8.69 10.75 3.94
N LYS A 124 -9.31 10.75 2.76
CA LYS A 124 -9.34 9.58 1.87
C LYS A 124 -7.95 9.29 1.31
N LEU A 125 -7.59 8.01 1.33
CA LEU A 125 -6.34 7.49 0.76
C LEU A 125 -6.55 7.13 -0.71
N SER A 126 -5.62 7.53 -1.57
CA SER A 126 -5.51 7.03 -2.94
C SER A 126 -4.10 6.48 -3.16
N VAL A 127 -4.04 5.35 -3.87
CA VAL A 127 -2.78 4.70 -4.24
C VAL A 127 -2.72 4.60 -5.75
N SER A 128 -1.55 4.91 -6.30
CA SER A 128 -1.25 4.73 -7.72
C SER A 128 0.04 3.93 -7.84
N VAL A 129 -0.02 2.82 -8.56
CA VAL A 129 1.11 1.93 -8.76
C VAL A 129 1.69 2.14 -10.15
N MET A 130 3.01 2.29 -10.25
CA MET A 130 3.67 2.34 -11.55
C MET A 130 3.65 0.95 -12.21
N PRO A 131 3.27 0.85 -13.50
CA PRO A 131 3.25 -0.41 -14.21
C PRO A 131 4.63 -1.08 -14.25
N PHE A 132 4.64 -2.41 -14.14
CA PHE A 132 5.87 -3.20 -14.28
C PHE A 132 6.36 -3.17 -15.73
N LYS A 133 7.65 -2.85 -15.94
CA LYS A 133 8.32 -2.95 -17.25
C LYS A 133 9.28 -4.12 -17.23
N PHE A 134 9.13 -5.11 -18.12
CA PHE A 134 10.01 -6.27 -18.25
C PHE A 134 10.86 -6.18 -19.51
#